data_AF-A0A2R6WF70-F1
#
_entry.id   AF-A0A2R6WF70-F1
#
_cell.length_a   1.000
_cell.length_b   1.000
_cell.length_c   1.000
_cell.angle_alpha   90.00
_cell.angle_beta   90.00
_cell.angle_gamma   90.00
#
_symmetry.space_group_name_H-M   'P 1'
#
loop_
_entity.id
_entity.type
_entity.pdbx_description
1 polymer ?
#
loop_
_entity_poly.entity_id
_entity_poly.type
_entity_poly.pdbx_seq_one_letter_code
_entity_poly.pdbx_strand_id
1 'polypeptide(L)'
;MARVLFAFLLATLVAASWLPLAQCAERVTCYNSGRKFTRARIINAINSFCARYKGQTFADGRKVDQRYDFPSPETGHIDISAEAFRGCSFTMDENDCGRLLRRPTDECNTGGENGKQGGFVEDECRRFKMDPNA
;
A
#
# COMPACT_ATOMS: atom_id res chain seq x y z
N MET A 1 -21.22 29.27 65.50
CA MET A 1 -21.28 28.03 64.71
C MET A 1 -21.70 28.40 63.29
N ALA A 2 -20.82 28.24 62.29
CA ALA A 2 -21.18 28.14 60.87
C ALA A 2 -19.95 27.68 60.08
N ARG A 3 -19.90 26.38 59.76
CA ARG A 3 -19.05 25.82 58.71
C ARG A 3 -19.86 25.89 57.42
N VAL A 4 -19.31 26.43 56.34
CA VAL A 4 -19.74 26.06 54.99
C VAL A 4 -18.50 25.91 54.11
N LEU A 5 -18.44 24.75 53.47
CA LEU A 5 -17.34 24.18 52.72
C LEU A 5 -17.21 24.87 51.37
N PHE A 6 -15.98 25.23 50.97
CA PHE A 6 -15.69 25.58 49.58
C PHE A 6 -15.56 24.31 48.75
N ALA A 7 -16.43 24.20 47.76
CA ALA A 7 -16.50 23.11 46.81
C ALA A 7 -15.24 23.07 45.93
N PHE A 8 -14.58 21.91 45.88
CA PHE A 8 -13.53 21.61 44.91
C PHE A 8 -14.18 21.44 43.52
N LEU A 9 -13.88 22.36 42.62
CA LEU A 9 -14.15 22.21 41.19
C LEU A 9 -13.25 21.10 40.64
N LEU A 10 -13.84 19.93 40.37
CA LEU A 10 -13.23 18.86 39.59
C LEU A 10 -13.14 19.31 38.12
N ALA A 11 -11.97 19.76 37.70
CA ALA A 11 -11.65 19.89 36.29
C ALA A 11 -11.58 18.48 35.67
N THR A 12 -12.58 18.15 34.85
CA THR A 12 -12.58 16.92 34.05
C THR A 12 -11.53 17.04 32.95
N LEU A 13 -10.41 16.35 33.12
CA LEU A 13 -9.46 16.08 32.06
C LEU A 13 -10.14 15.18 31.03
N VAL A 14 -10.62 15.77 29.93
CA VAL A 14 -10.91 15.02 28.71
C VAL A 14 -9.55 14.62 28.13
N ALA A 15 -9.04 13.47 28.55
CA ALA A 15 -7.94 12.81 27.88
C ALA A 15 -8.43 12.40 26.49
N ALA A 16 -8.26 13.27 25.51
CA ALA A 16 -8.36 12.90 24.11
C ALA A 16 -7.34 11.78 23.89
N SER A 17 -7.83 10.56 23.69
CA SER A 17 -7.04 9.39 23.38
C SER A 17 -6.55 9.51 21.93
N TRP A 18 -5.50 10.29 21.73
CA TRP A 18 -4.65 10.21 20.54
C TRP A 18 -3.80 8.94 20.65
N LEU A 19 -4.44 7.77 20.66
CA LEU A 19 -3.76 6.59 20.17
C LEU A 19 -3.60 6.86 18.68
N PRO A 20 -2.38 7.07 18.15
CA PRO A 20 -2.20 7.01 16.72
C PRO A 20 -2.81 5.67 16.31
N LEU A 21 -3.80 5.70 15.40
CA LEU A 21 -4.28 4.49 14.75
C LEU A 21 -3.01 3.74 14.37
N ALA A 22 -2.79 2.59 15.00
CA ALA A 22 -1.61 1.78 14.74
C ALA A 22 -1.63 1.56 13.24
N GLN A 23 -0.79 2.33 12.51
CA GLN A 23 -0.67 2.15 11.08
C GLN A 23 -0.08 0.76 10.98
N CYS A 24 -0.94 -0.19 10.59
CA CYS A 24 -0.63 -1.59 10.55
C CYS A 24 0.70 -1.74 9.80
N ALA A 25 1.70 -2.34 10.45
CA ALA A 25 3.06 -2.29 9.94
C ALA A 25 3.11 -2.91 8.54
N GLU A 26 3.47 -2.09 7.54
CA GLU A 26 3.54 -2.51 6.15
C GLU A 26 4.76 -3.40 5.92
N ARG A 27 4.53 -4.64 5.50
CA ARG A 27 5.56 -5.64 5.23
C ARG A 27 5.75 -5.82 3.72
N VAL A 28 7.00 -5.69 3.27
CA VAL A 28 7.39 -6.02 1.89
C VAL A 28 7.84 -7.47 1.84
N THR A 29 7.37 -8.19 0.83
CA THR A 29 7.81 -9.55 0.50
C THR A 29 8.26 -9.60 -0.96
N CYS A 30 9.47 -10.11 -1.17
CA CYS A 30 10.11 -10.22 -2.47
C CYS A 30 9.94 -11.62 -3.06
N TYR A 31 9.75 -11.74 -4.37
CA TYR A 31 9.67 -13.06 -5.02
C TYR A 31 11.02 -13.77 -5.16
N ASN A 32 12.13 -13.03 -5.16
CA ASN A 32 13.50 -13.56 -5.28
C ASN A 32 13.76 -14.42 -6.54
N SER A 33 12.84 -14.41 -7.51
CA SER A 33 12.85 -15.21 -8.72
C SER A 33 11.85 -14.64 -9.73
N GLY A 34 11.77 -15.24 -10.92
CA GLY A 34 10.87 -14.81 -12.00
C GLY A 34 11.51 -13.84 -12.99
N ARG A 35 10.66 -13.26 -13.87
CA ARG A 35 11.11 -12.29 -14.86
C ARG A 35 11.44 -10.97 -14.18
N LYS A 36 12.34 -10.23 -14.81
CA LYS A 36 12.80 -8.93 -14.36
C LYS A 36 12.50 -7.89 -15.41
N PHE A 37 12.23 -6.67 -14.96
CA PHE A 37 12.02 -5.52 -15.83
C PHE A 37 12.92 -4.35 -15.42
N THR A 38 13.09 -3.37 -16.30
CA THR A 38 13.62 -2.07 -15.91
C THR A 38 12.67 -1.37 -14.93
N ARG A 39 13.22 -0.61 -13.98
CA ARG A 39 12.43 0.15 -13.01
C ARG A 39 11.45 1.10 -13.71
N ALA A 40 11.87 1.73 -14.81
CA ALA A 40 11.04 2.64 -15.58
C ALA A 40 9.76 1.98 -16.12
N ARG A 41 9.85 0.74 -16.62
CA ARG A 41 8.68 0.00 -17.12
C ARG A 41 7.71 -0.36 -16.00
N ILE A 42 8.24 -0.82 -14.86
CA ILE A 42 7.43 -1.10 -13.67
C ILE A 42 6.72 0.17 -13.19
N ILE A 43 7.41 1.30 -13.09
CA ILE A 43 6.80 2.58 -12.68
C ILE A 43 5.69 3.01 -13.65
N ASN A 44 5.85 2.81 -14.96
CA ASN A 44 4.80 3.12 -15.93
C ASN A 44 3.55 2.27 -15.73
N ALA A 45 3.71 0.96 -15.44
CA ALA A 45 2.59 0.09 -15.09
C ALA A 45 1.91 0.53 -13.79
N ILE A 46 2.71 0.85 -12.75
CA ILE A 46 2.20 1.33 -11.45
C ILE A 46 1.40 2.61 -11.61
N ASN A 47 1.93 3.61 -12.32
CA ASN A 47 1.26 4.89 -12.52
C ASN A 47 -0.08 4.68 -13.26
N SER A 48 -0.11 3.80 -14.27
CA SER A 48 -1.34 3.47 -15.02
C SER A 48 -2.38 2.78 -14.13
N PHE A 49 -1.93 1.85 -13.26
CA PHE A 49 -2.81 1.17 -12.30
C PHE A 49 -3.38 2.15 -11.28
N CYS A 50 -2.55 2.98 -10.67
CA CYS A 50 -2.98 3.94 -9.66
C CYS A 50 -3.92 4.98 -10.25
N ALA A 51 -3.65 5.50 -11.46
CA ALA A 51 -4.55 6.43 -12.14
C ALA A 51 -5.93 5.81 -12.42
N ARG A 52 -5.98 4.52 -12.81
CA ARG A 52 -7.24 3.81 -13.09
C ARG A 52 -8.11 3.63 -11.84
N TYR A 53 -7.51 3.33 -10.70
CA TYR A 53 -8.25 2.98 -9.49
C TYR A 53 -8.35 4.12 -8.47
N LYS A 54 -7.65 5.24 -8.65
CA LYS A 54 -7.73 6.42 -7.77
C LYS A 54 -9.16 6.80 -7.43
N GLY A 55 -9.40 7.02 -6.14
CA GLY A 55 -10.70 7.43 -5.61
C GLY A 55 -11.74 6.31 -5.51
N GLN A 56 -11.44 5.09 -5.99
CA GLN A 56 -12.35 3.96 -5.83
C GLN A 56 -12.20 3.33 -4.44
N THR A 57 -13.33 2.93 -3.85
CA THR A 57 -13.35 2.20 -2.58
C THR A 57 -13.25 0.69 -2.77
N PHE A 58 -12.28 0.09 -2.09
CA PHE A 58 -12.07 -1.34 -1.97
C PHE A 58 -12.72 -1.79 -0.67
N ALA A 59 -13.92 -2.35 -0.79
CA ALA A 59 -14.60 -3.05 0.31
C ALA A 59 -13.93 -4.40 0.60
N ASP A 60 -14.19 -4.96 1.77
CA ASP A 60 -13.66 -6.27 2.17
C ASP A 60 -13.92 -7.35 1.11
N GLY A 61 -12.89 -8.13 0.82
CA GLY A 61 -12.89 -9.16 -0.22
C GLY A 61 -12.79 -8.63 -1.65
N ARG A 62 -12.83 -7.31 -1.88
CA ARG A 62 -12.63 -6.75 -3.23
C ARG A 62 -11.18 -6.90 -3.63
N LYS A 63 -10.98 -7.56 -4.77
CA LYS A 63 -9.71 -7.70 -5.46
C LYS A 63 -9.82 -7.21 -6.89
N VAL A 64 -8.79 -6.50 -7.35
CA VAL A 64 -8.60 -6.18 -8.76
C VAL A 64 -7.22 -6.64 -9.21
N ASP A 65 -7.12 -7.04 -10.45
CA ASP A 65 -5.87 -7.45 -11.11
C ASP A 65 -5.87 -6.84 -12.52
N GLN A 66 -4.74 -6.30 -12.95
CA GLN A 66 -4.56 -5.71 -14.27
C GLN A 66 -3.19 -6.09 -14.84
N ARG A 67 -3.22 -6.47 -16.11
CA ARG A 67 -2.05 -6.78 -16.92
C ARG A 67 -1.65 -5.57 -17.78
N TYR A 68 -0.36 -5.27 -17.81
CA TYR A 68 0.24 -4.23 -18.65
C TYR A 68 1.27 -4.86 -19.59
N ASP A 69 0.93 -4.99 -20.86
CA ASP A 69 1.82 -5.54 -21.88
C ASP A 69 2.85 -4.51 -22.35
N PHE A 70 4.10 -4.95 -22.45
CA PHE A 70 5.21 -4.16 -22.96
C PHE A 70 5.78 -4.82 -24.22
N PRO A 71 5.79 -4.11 -25.36
CA PRO A 71 6.47 -4.58 -26.55
C PRO A 71 7.99 -4.32 -26.46
N SER A 72 8.70 -4.70 -27.53
CA SER A 72 10.14 -4.46 -27.75
C SER A 72 10.63 -3.07 -27.28
N PRO A 73 11.85 -2.94 -26.70
CA PRO A 73 12.91 -3.95 -26.61
C PRO A 73 12.83 -4.88 -25.39
N GLU A 74 12.00 -4.56 -24.40
CA GLU A 74 11.81 -5.36 -23.18
C GLU A 74 10.42 -5.98 -23.19
N THR A 75 10.26 -7.05 -23.98
CA THR A 75 8.97 -7.71 -24.19
C THR A 75 8.49 -8.46 -22.96
N GLY A 76 7.20 -8.43 -22.68
CA GLY A 76 6.55 -9.22 -21.62
C GLY A 76 5.36 -8.47 -21.05
N HIS A 77 4.98 -8.78 -19.82
CA HIS A 77 3.92 -8.05 -19.14
C HIS A 77 4.24 -7.82 -17.66
N ILE A 78 3.49 -6.91 -17.04
CA ILE A 78 3.54 -6.66 -15.61
C ILE A 78 2.11 -6.74 -15.09
N ASP A 79 1.87 -7.65 -14.16
CA ASP A 79 0.60 -7.80 -13.48
C ASP A 79 0.62 -7.02 -12.16
N ILE A 80 -0.40 -6.20 -11.95
CA ILE A 80 -0.57 -5.43 -10.73
C ILE A 80 -1.94 -5.72 -10.14
N SER A 81 -1.96 -6.04 -8.84
CA SER A 81 -3.20 -6.32 -8.12
C SER A 81 -3.29 -5.56 -6.81
N ALA A 82 -4.50 -5.20 -6.42
CA ALA A 82 -4.82 -4.66 -5.10
C ALA A 82 -6.01 -5.39 -4.50
N GLU A 83 -5.94 -5.67 -3.19
CA GLU A 83 -6.94 -6.45 -2.47
C GLU A 83 -7.18 -5.84 -1.09
N ALA A 84 -8.45 -5.69 -0.70
CA ALA A 84 -8.87 -5.43 0.68
C ALA A 84 -9.36 -6.73 1.31
N PHE A 85 -8.99 -6.99 2.57
CA PHE A 85 -9.36 -8.21 3.28
C PHE A 85 -9.55 -7.98 4.79
N ARG A 86 -9.99 -9.04 5.50
CA ARG A 86 -10.17 -9.08 6.96
C ARG A 86 -11.13 -8.02 7.50
N GLY A 87 -12.22 -7.76 6.78
CA GLY A 87 -13.24 -6.80 7.19
C GLY A 87 -12.84 -5.35 6.99
N CYS A 88 -11.67 -5.08 6.39
CA CYS A 88 -11.22 -3.73 6.13
C CYS A 88 -11.78 -3.20 4.80
N SER A 89 -11.90 -1.88 4.74
CA SER A 89 -12.14 -1.16 3.50
C SER A 89 -11.16 -0.01 3.38
N PHE A 90 -10.69 0.28 2.17
CA PHE A 90 -9.85 1.45 1.91
C PHE A 90 -10.28 2.13 0.61
N THR A 91 -10.06 3.44 0.53
CA THR A 91 -10.15 4.15 -0.74
C THR A 91 -8.76 4.21 -1.35
N MET A 92 -8.66 3.90 -2.64
CA MET A 92 -7.41 3.96 -3.38
C MET A 92 -6.92 5.41 -3.46
N ASP A 93 -5.97 5.76 -2.60
CA ASP A 93 -5.22 7.00 -2.69
C ASP A 93 -4.05 6.82 -3.66
N GLU A 94 -3.83 7.80 -4.54
CA GLU A 94 -2.82 7.71 -5.60
C GLU A 94 -1.39 7.71 -5.04
N ASN A 95 -1.14 8.50 -3.99
CA ASN A 95 0.19 8.58 -3.37
C ASN A 95 0.51 7.27 -2.65
N ASP A 96 -0.44 6.74 -1.88
CA ASP A 96 -0.30 5.45 -1.20
C ASP A 96 -0.15 4.29 -2.19
N CYS A 97 -0.96 4.27 -3.26
CA CYS A 97 -0.87 3.26 -4.30
C CYS A 97 0.53 3.22 -4.93
N GLY A 98 1.02 4.38 -5.38
CA GLY A 98 2.33 4.49 -6.00
C GLY A 98 3.46 4.18 -5.02
N ARG A 99 3.38 4.70 -3.79
CA ARG A 99 4.35 4.45 -2.73
C ARG A 99 4.46 2.95 -2.44
N LEU A 100 3.35 2.28 -2.16
CA LEU A 100 3.31 0.86 -1.79
C LEU A 100 3.80 -0.04 -2.93
N LEU A 101 3.31 0.15 -4.16
CA LEU A 101 3.71 -0.69 -5.29
C LEU A 101 5.16 -0.49 -5.73
N ARG A 102 5.78 0.66 -5.43
CA ARG A 102 7.21 0.90 -5.69
C ARG A 102 8.12 0.19 -4.70
N ARG A 103 7.66 -0.08 -3.47
CA ARG A 103 8.50 -0.71 -2.43
C ARG A 103 9.11 -2.04 -2.88
N PRO A 104 8.37 -3.02 -3.44
CA PRO A 104 9.01 -4.25 -3.93
C PRO A 104 10.00 -3.99 -5.07
N THR A 105 9.73 -2.99 -5.92
CA THR A 105 10.65 -2.62 -7.01
C THR A 105 12.00 -2.12 -6.48
N ASP A 106 11.96 -1.32 -5.42
CA ASP A 106 13.13 -0.59 -4.92
C ASP A 106 13.84 -1.30 -3.76
N GLU A 107 13.11 -2.05 -2.95
CA GLU A 107 13.63 -2.74 -1.76
C GLU A 107 14.08 -4.18 -2.04
N CYS A 108 13.52 -4.85 -3.06
CA CYS A 108 13.86 -6.26 -3.33
C CYS A 108 15.11 -6.45 -4.19
N ASN A 109 15.43 -5.49 -5.07
CA ASN A 109 16.71 -5.47 -5.78
C ASN A 109 17.26 -4.04 -5.73
N THR A 110 18.26 -3.82 -4.89
CA THR A 110 18.90 -2.53 -4.64
C THR A 110 20.14 -2.31 -5.52
N GLY A 111 20.51 -3.27 -6.38
CA GLY A 111 21.74 -3.24 -7.19
C GLY A 111 21.74 -2.25 -8.37
N GLY A 112 20.66 -1.50 -8.59
CA GLY A 112 20.53 -0.49 -9.66
C GLY A 112 19.12 -0.38 -10.24
N GLU A 113 18.97 0.36 -11.33
CA GLU A 113 17.68 0.67 -11.98
C GLU A 113 17.15 -0.48 -12.88
N ASN A 114 17.98 -1.46 -13.21
CA ASN A 114 17.64 -2.56 -14.12
C ASN A 114 17.49 -3.89 -13.38
N GLY A 115 16.83 -4.85 -14.01
CA GLY A 115 16.70 -6.18 -13.44
C GLY A 115 15.85 -6.21 -12.16
N LYS A 116 14.89 -5.28 -12.04
CA LYS A 116 13.98 -5.21 -10.89
C LYS A 116 13.03 -6.40 -10.90
N GLN A 117 12.79 -6.95 -9.73
CA GLN A 117 11.94 -8.11 -9.52
C GLN A 117 10.61 -7.72 -8.87
N GLY A 118 9.64 -8.63 -8.95
CA GLY A 118 8.33 -8.48 -8.34
C GLY A 118 8.31 -8.74 -6.83
N GLY A 119 7.14 -8.48 -6.26
CA GLY A 119 6.80 -8.78 -4.88
C GLY A 119 5.46 -8.18 -4.49
N PHE A 120 5.20 -8.13 -3.19
CA PHE A 120 4.01 -7.51 -2.66
C PHE A 120 4.29 -6.75 -1.37
N VAL A 121 3.42 -5.78 -1.09
CA VAL A 121 3.33 -5.11 0.20
C VAL A 121 1.99 -5.44 0.80
N GLU A 122 1.99 -5.79 2.06
CA GLU A 122 0.76 -6.03 2.80
C GLU A 122 0.83 -5.40 4.19
N ASP A 123 -0.32 -4.95 4.66
CA ASP A 123 -0.56 -4.63 6.05
C ASP A 123 -1.67 -5.56 6.58
N GLU A 124 -2.33 -5.19 7.68
CA GLU A 124 -3.41 -6.01 8.25
C GLU A 124 -4.72 -5.96 7.45
N CYS A 125 -4.87 -5.02 6.51
CA CYS A 125 -6.12 -4.69 5.84
C CYS A 125 -6.06 -4.80 4.31
N ARG A 126 -4.88 -4.64 3.70
CA ARG A 126 -4.73 -4.55 2.25
C ARG A 126 -3.43 -5.16 1.78
N ARG A 127 -3.44 -5.66 0.55
CA ARG A 127 -2.26 -6.16 -0.16
C ARG A 127 -2.19 -5.55 -1.56
N PHE A 128 -0.99 -5.09 -1.90
CA PHE A 128 -0.62 -4.61 -3.21
C PHE A 128 0.46 -5.52 -3.78
N LYS A 129 0.24 -6.03 -5.00
CA LYS A 129 1.15 -6.94 -5.71
C LYS A 129 1.63 -6.28 -6.98
N MET A 130 2.93 -6.38 -7.26
CA MET A 130 3.53 -6.02 -8.54
C MET A 130 4.39 -7.19 -8.98
N ASP A 131 4.04 -7.77 -10.12
CA ASP A 131 4.62 -9.01 -10.60
C ASP A 131 5.01 -8.88 -12.08
N PRO A 132 6.30 -8.73 -12.40
CA PRO A 132 6.77 -8.86 -13.77
C PRO A 132 6.71 -10.34 -14.17
N ASN A 133 5.58 -10.78 -14.75
CA ASN A 133 5.41 -12.11 -15.33
C ASN A 133 5.68 -12.12 -16.83
N ALA A 134 6.15 -13.25 -17.34
CA ALA A 134 6.44 -13.45 -18.77
C ALA A 134 5.19 -13.88 -19.52
#